data_AF-A0AAD5AH34-F1
#
_entry.id   AF-A0AAD5AH34-F1
#
_cell.length_a   1.000
_cell.length_b   1.000
_cell.length_c   1.000
_cell.angle_alpha   90.00
_cell.angle_beta   90.00
_cell.angle_gamma   90.00
#
_symmetry.space_group_name_H-M   'P 1'
#
loop_
_entity.id
_entity.type
_entity.pdbx_description
1 polymer ?
#
loop_
_entity_poly.entity_id
_entity_poly.type
_entity_poly.pdbx_seq_one_letter_code
_entity_poly.pdbx_strand_id
1 'polypeptide(L)'
;SVSLIISPSRTQHFTRDSLSLSCEDQSNSTGWTVRRYTDSEGVLDCSQWGSVTGSTCNISFLSTSYTGVYWCESESGENSNPVNITVHDGDVILESSVHPVTEGHPLTLHCLYRNTNPSNLRADFYIDGSVVQNQTTGEMIIHKVSKSDEGFYHCKHPERGESLRSWISVR
;
A
#
# COMPACT_ATOMS: atom_id res chain seq x y z
N SER A 1 18.97 9.57 2.75
CA SER A 1 17.54 9.70 2.38
C SER A 1 16.79 8.67 3.19
N VAL A 2 15.75 9.08 3.90
CA VAL A 2 14.87 8.18 4.66
C VAL A 2 13.65 7.83 3.81
N SER A 3 13.16 6.60 3.95
CA SER A 3 11.94 6.12 3.31
C SER A 3 10.96 5.63 4.37
N LEU A 4 9.67 5.80 4.11
CA LEU A 4 8.63 5.21 4.95
C LEU A 4 8.52 3.71 4.64
N ILE A 5 8.78 2.88 5.63
CA ILE A 5 8.56 1.43 5.57
C ILE A 5 7.15 1.13 6.05
N ILE A 6 6.42 0.36 5.26
CA ILE A 6 5.03 -0.03 5.52
C ILE A 6 5.00 -1.55 5.73
N SER A 7 4.40 -2.00 6.82
CA SER A 7 4.23 -3.43 7.12
C SER A 7 2.77 -3.71 7.49
N PRO A 8 2.04 -4.56 6.73
CA PRO A 8 2.48 -5.26 5.52
C PRO A 8 2.82 -4.32 4.35
N SER A 9 3.72 -4.72 3.45
CA SER A 9 4.32 -3.87 2.39
C SER A 9 3.38 -3.61 1.21
N ARG A 10 2.26 -2.94 1.47
CA ARG A 10 1.22 -2.58 0.50
C ARG A 10 0.63 -1.21 0.84
N THR A 11 -0.08 -0.59 -0.12
CA THR A 11 -0.72 0.72 0.07
C THR A 11 -2.23 0.65 0.32
N GLN A 12 -2.86 -0.49 0.00
CA GLN A 12 -4.28 -0.74 0.27
C GLN A 12 -4.43 -1.67 1.46
N HIS A 13 -5.31 -1.33 2.41
CA HIS A 13 -5.55 -2.13 3.61
C HIS A 13 -7.04 -2.24 3.89
N PHE A 14 -7.41 -3.36 4.51
CA PHE A 14 -8.75 -3.51 5.05
C PHE A 14 -8.88 -2.74 6.36
N THR A 15 -10.09 -2.24 6.62
CA THR A 15 -10.46 -1.84 7.98
C THR A 15 -10.30 -2.99 8.96
N ARG A 16 -9.95 -2.64 10.20
CA ARG A 16 -9.66 -3.56 11.32
C ARG A 16 -8.37 -4.38 11.19
N ASP A 17 -7.66 -4.32 10.08
CA ASP A 17 -6.28 -4.82 10.01
C ASP A 17 -5.36 -3.94 10.88
N SER A 18 -4.21 -4.49 11.25
CA SER A 18 -3.12 -3.74 11.84
C SER A 18 -2.15 -3.21 10.77
N LEU A 19 -1.45 -2.13 11.09
CA LEU A 19 -0.46 -1.51 10.22
C LEU A 19 0.71 -1.00 11.05
N SER A 20 1.93 -1.25 10.60
CA SER A 20 3.14 -0.69 11.16
C SER A 20 3.82 0.20 10.13
N LEU A 21 4.17 1.41 10.54
CA LEU A 21 4.84 2.42 9.73
C LEU A 21 6.15 2.80 10.42
N SER A 22 7.27 2.76 9.72
CA SER A 22 8.58 3.05 10.30
C SER A 22 9.41 3.96 9.40
N CYS A 23 10.23 4.80 10.03
CA CYS A 23 11.18 5.68 9.36
C CYS A 23 12.61 5.17 9.38
N GLU A 24 12.85 3.99 9.95
CA GLU A 24 14.19 3.42 10.06
C GLU A 24 14.58 2.61 8.82
N ASP A 25 15.65 3.01 8.11
CA ASP A 25 16.59 2.04 7.49
C ASP A 25 18.05 2.57 7.33
N GLN A 26 19.01 1.63 7.41
CA GLN A 26 20.48 1.62 7.25
C GLN A 26 21.37 2.66 7.95
N SER A 27 20.90 3.86 8.25
CA SER A 27 21.65 4.84 9.05
C SER A 27 20.96 4.98 10.39
N ASN A 28 21.69 4.86 11.50
CA ASN A 28 21.23 5.17 12.87
C ASN A 28 20.76 6.63 13.00
N SER A 29 19.75 7.03 12.24
CA SER A 29 19.23 8.39 12.19
C SER A 29 18.18 8.50 13.27
N THR A 30 18.64 8.82 14.47
CA THR A 30 17.78 9.25 15.56
C THR A 30 17.03 10.52 15.15
N GLY A 31 15.74 10.61 15.48
CA GLY A 31 14.96 11.85 15.31
C GLY A 31 14.00 11.91 14.11
N TRP A 32 13.68 10.79 13.46
CA TRP A 32 12.60 10.74 12.46
C TRP A 32 11.29 10.27 13.08
N THR A 33 10.20 10.95 12.70
CA THR A 33 8.85 10.66 13.18
C THR A 33 7.90 10.42 12.01
N VAL A 34 6.98 9.47 12.20
CA VAL A 34 5.91 9.23 11.22
C VAL A 34 4.86 10.33 11.36
N ARG A 35 4.57 11.00 10.24
CA ARG A 35 3.49 11.96 10.09
C ARG A 35 2.43 11.42 9.14
N ARG A 36 1.20 11.87 9.32
CA ARG A 36 0.16 11.71 8.31
C ARG A 36 -0.61 12.99 8.09
N TYR A 37 -1.18 13.09 6.90
CA TYR A 37 -2.27 13.99 6.56
C TYR A 37 -3.50 13.18 6.15
N THR A 38 -4.65 13.46 6.74
CA THR A 38 -5.96 12.96 6.27
C THR A 38 -6.93 14.12 6.09
N ASP A 39 -7.89 13.97 5.17
CA ASP A 39 -8.87 15.04 4.92
C ASP A 39 -9.77 15.34 6.13
N SER A 40 -9.94 14.37 7.04
CA SER A 40 -10.79 14.53 8.22
C SER A 40 -10.12 15.25 9.39
N GLU A 41 -8.80 15.11 9.53
CA GLU A 41 -8.08 15.54 10.75
C GLU A 41 -6.88 16.45 10.45
N GLY A 42 -6.51 16.63 9.18
CA GLY A 42 -5.31 17.37 8.78
C GLY A 42 -4.05 16.62 9.16
N VAL A 43 -3.00 17.37 9.54
CA VAL A 43 -1.70 16.80 9.91
C VAL A 43 -1.70 16.38 11.37
N LEU A 44 -1.44 15.10 11.65
CA LEU A 44 -1.34 14.57 13.01
C LEU A 44 -0.07 13.74 13.22
N ASP A 45 0.43 13.81 14.46
CA ASP A 45 1.47 12.92 15.00
C ASP A 45 0.89 11.53 15.30
N CYS A 46 1.68 10.48 15.07
CA CYS A 46 1.29 9.09 15.38
C CYS A 46 0.75 8.91 16.80
N SER A 47 1.29 9.61 17.79
CA SER A 47 0.82 9.55 19.17
C SER A 47 -0.68 9.84 19.37
N GLN A 48 -1.34 10.46 18.39
CA GLN A 48 -2.77 10.77 18.41
C GLN A 48 -3.66 9.65 17.84
N TRP A 49 -3.12 8.75 17.03
CA TRP A 49 -3.90 7.75 16.26
C TRP A 49 -3.29 6.34 16.25
N GLY A 50 -2.14 6.14 16.89
CA GLY A 50 -1.41 4.89 17.02
C GLY A 50 -0.51 4.85 18.25
N SER A 51 0.31 3.81 18.33
CA SER A 51 1.31 3.62 19.39
C SER A 51 2.71 3.81 18.83
N VAL A 52 3.49 4.70 19.46
CA VAL A 52 4.86 5.01 19.04
C VAL A 52 5.86 4.14 19.81
N THR A 53 6.77 3.50 19.08
CA THR A 53 7.93 2.78 19.62
C THR A 53 9.17 3.15 18.80
N GLY A 54 10.02 4.02 19.33
CA GLY A 54 11.13 4.58 18.55
C GLY A 54 10.62 5.43 17.39
N SER A 55 11.11 5.17 16.17
CA SER A 55 10.61 5.81 14.94
C SER A 55 9.42 5.06 14.30
N THR A 56 8.93 4.00 14.96
CA THR A 56 7.84 3.16 14.45
C THR A 56 6.51 3.59 15.05
N CYS A 57 5.51 3.73 14.19
CA CYS A 57 4.11 3.93 14.50
C CYS A 57 3.31 2.66 14.25
N ASN A 58 2.68 2.12 15.29
CA ASN A 58 1.85 0.92 15.22
C ASN A 58 0.37 1.26 15.36
N ILE A 59 -0.44 0.73 14.45
CA ILE A 59 -1.89 0.89 14.43
C ILE A 59 -2.52 -0.49 14.65
N SER A 60 -3.30 -0.62 15.71
CA SER A 60 -3.94 -1.88 16.08
C SER A 60 -5.16 -2.20 15.21
N PHE A 61 -5.94 -1.18 14.86
CA PHE A 61 -7.18 -1.31 14.10
C PHE A 61 -7.34 -0.13 13.14
N LEU A 62 -7.25 -0.41 11.85
CA LEU A 62 -7.46 0.60 10.81
C LEU A 62 -8.94 0.99 10.67
N SER A 63 -9.17 2.28 10.44
CA SER A 63 -10.46 2.89 10.09
C SER A 63 -10.36 3.52 8.70
N THR A 64 -11.47 3.65 7.97
CA THR A 64 -11.49 4.35 6.67
C THR A 64 -11.00 5.80 6.76
N SER A 65 -11.17 6.46 7.92
CA SER A 65 -10.61 7.79 8.23
C SER A 65 -9.08 7.84 8.25
N TYR A 66 -8.40 6.69 8.23
CA TYR A 66 -6.95 6.61 8.16
C TYR A 66 -6.44 6.62 6.72
N THR A 67 -7.33 6.71 5.73
CA THR A 67 -6.95 6.99 4.33
C THR A 67 -6.29 8.37 4.25
N GLY A 68 -5.09 8.44 3.70
CA GLY A 68 -4.35 9.69 3.61
C GLY A 68 -2.91 9.53 3.12
N VAL A 69 -2.15 10.60 3.32
CA VAL A 69 -0.74 10.71 2.90
C VAL A 69 0.15 10.54 4.12
N TYR A 70 1.15 9.67 4.03
CA TYR A 70 2.06 9.34 5.13
C TYR A 70 3.51 9.59 4.72
N TRP A 71 4.32 10.11 5.63
CA TRP A 71 5.74 10.36 5.40
C TRP A 71 6.53 10.35 6.71
N CYS A 72 7.85 10.36 6.58
CA CYS A 72 8.79 10.56 7.67
C CYS A 72 9.27 11.99 7.70
N GLU A 73 9.23 12.62 8.87
CA GLU A 73 9.69 13.99 9.11
C GLU A 73 10.83 13.99 10.13
N SER A 74 11.91 14.71 9.84
CA SER A 74 13.04 14.90 10.76
C SER A 74 12.82 16.10 11.70
N GLU A 75 13.60 16.17 12.78
CA GLU A 75 13.65 17.35 13.66
C GLU A 75 14.05 18.65 12.95
N SER A 76 14.81 18.55 11.86
CA SER A 76 15.21 19.67 10.99
C SER A 76 14.13 20.10 9.99
N GLY A 77 13.00 19.38 9.91
CA GLY A 77 11.91 19.64 8.98
C GLY A 77 12.11 19.05 7.58
N GLU A 78 13.02 18.09 7.42
CA GLU A 78 13.20 17.34 6.17
C GLU A 78 12.15 16.23 6.08
N ASN A 79 11.66 15.98 4.86
CA ASN A 79 10.61 14.99 4.60
C ASN A 79 11.08 13.87 3.68
N SER A 80 10.66 12.64 3.95
CA SER A 80 10.75 11.53 2.99
C SER A 80 9.79 11.74 1.82
N ASN A 81 9.91 10.90 0.79
CA ASN A 81 8.86 10.79 -0.21
C ASN A 81 7.54 10.37 0.47
N PRO A 82 6.42 11.04 0.17
CA PRO A 82 5.12 10.69 0.73
C PRO A 82 4.56 9.43 0.07
N VAL A 83 3.79 8.66 0.83
CA VAL A 83 3.08 7.47 0.35
C VAL A 83 1.58 7.63 0.63
N ASN A 84 0.76 7.34 -0.38
CA ASN A 84 -0.69 7.31 -0.22
C ASN A 84 -1.10 5.93 0.32
N ILE A 85 -1.76 5.92 1.48
CA ILE A 85 -2.34 4.72 2.07
C ILE A 85 -3.86 4.85 2.01
N THR A 86 -4.51 3.80 1.51
CA THR A 86 -5.96 3.73 1.43
C THR A 86 -6.49 2.61 2.30
N VAL A 87 -7.48 2.94 3.13
CA VAL A 87 -8.16 1.99 4.00
C VAL A 87 -9.63 1.94 3.61
N HIS A 88 -10.14 0.74 3.32
CA HIS A 88 -11.54 0.60 2.91
C HIS A 88 -12.24 -0.61 3.54
N ASP A 89 -13.57 -0.51 3.58
CA ASP A 89 -14.45 -1.56 4.12
C ASP A 89 -14.79 -2.67 3.10
N GLY A 90 -14.36 -2.54 1.84
CA GLY A 90 -14.52 -3.58 0.83
C GLY A 90 -13.82 -4.90 1.17
N ASP A 91 -14.11 -5.92 0.34
CA ASP A 91 -13.64 -7.30 0.53
C ASP A 91 -12.45 -7.69 -0.33
N VAL A 92 -12.01 -6.81 -1.23
CA VAL A 92 -10.92 -7.05 -2.19
C VAL A 92 -9.93 -5.88 -2.15
N ILE A 93 -8.64 -6.15 -1.98
CA ILE A 93 -7.55 -5.16 -2.13
C ILE A 93 -6.56 -5.65 -3.17
N LEU A 94 -5.90 -4.71 -3.83
CA LEU A 94 -4.73 -5.01 -4.66
C LEU A 94 -3.46 -4.78 -3.81
N GLU A 95 -2.68 -5.82 -3.63
CA GLU A 95 -1.32 -5.72 -3.14
C GLU A 95 -0.37 -5.47 -4.31
N SER A 96 0.15 -4.24 -4.35
CA SER A 96 1.11 -3.75 -5.34
C SER A 96 2.33 -3.15 -4.66
N SER A 97 3.46 -3.11 -5.37
CA SER A 97 4.66 -2.40 -4.91
C SER A 97 4.35 -0.95 -4.54
N VAL A 98 4.91 -0.50 -3.43
CA VAL A 98 4.91 0.91 -2.98
C VAL A 98 5.90 1.78 -3.76
N HIS A 99 6.89 1.15 -4.42
CA HIS A 99 7.93 1.84 -5.18
C HIS A 99 7.75 1.62 -6.70
N PRO A 100 8.24 2.55 -7.54
CA PRO A 100 8.27 2.35 -8.99
C PRO A 100 8.97 1.05 -9.38
N VAL A 101 8.46 0.40 -10.43
CA VAL A 101 9.01 -0.85 -10.95
C VAL A 101 10.05 -0.52 -12.02
N THR A 102 11.19 -1.18 -11.99
CA THR A 102 12.24 -0.98 -13.00
C THR A 102 11.94 -1.78 -14.27
N GLU A 103 12.14 -1.18 -15.44
CA GLU A 103 12.05 -1.90 -16.72
C GLU A 103 12.91 -3.17 -16.72
N GLY A 104 12.39 -4.20 -17.37
CA GLY A 104 13.00 -5.52 -17.47
C GLY A 104 12.89 -6.39 -16.22
N HIS A 105 12.48 -5.84 -15.07
CA HIS A 105 12.25 -6.60 -13.83
C HIS A 105 10.82 -7.16 -13.78
N PRO A 106 10.57 -8.21 -12.97
CA PRO A 106 9.23 -8.73 -12.79
C PRO A 106 8.37 -7.80 -11.92
N LEU A 107 7.10 -7.66 -12.30
CA LEU A 107 6.04 -7.11 -11.44
C LEU A 107 5.16 -8.27 -10.98
N THR A 108 5.05 -8.45 -9.67
CA THR A 108 4.11 -9.37 -9.03
C THR A 108 3.01 -8.58 -8.34
N LEU A 109 1.76 -8.97 -8.58
CA LEU A 109 0.57 -8.40 -7.95
C LEU A 109 -0.25 -9.51 -7.32
N HIS A 110 -0.80 -9.23 -6.14
CA HIS A 110 -1.72 -10.14 -5.47
C HIS A 110 -3.07 -9.48 -5.25
N CYS A 111 -4.13 -10.21 -5.60
CA CYS A 111 -5.48 -9.86 -5.23
C CYS A 111 -5.78 -10.52 -3.88
N LEU A 112 -5.93 -9.71 -2.85
CA LEU A 112 -6.17 -10.21 -1.51
C LEU A 112 -7.62 -9.98 -1.11
N TYR A 113 -8.11 -10.89 -0.27
CA TYR A 113 -9.52 -10.97 0.05
C TYR A 113 -9.73 -11.01 1.56
N ARG A 114 -10.70 -10.23 2.06
CA ARG A 114 -11.04 -10.19 3.48
C ARG A 114 -11.50 -11.57 3.97
N ASN A 115 -10.98 -12.01 5.13
CA ASN A 115 -11.40 -13.23 5.84
C ASN A 115 -11.41 -14.51 4.97
N THR A 116 -10.38 -14.74 4.15
CA THR A 116 -10.47 -15.74 3.08
C THR A 116 -9.78 -17.06 3.40
N ASN A 117 -10.50 -18.14 3.10
CA ASN A 117 -10.00 -19.50 3.07
C ASN A 117 -9.25 -19.71 1.73
N PRO A 118 -8.05 -20.35 1.68
CA PRO A 118 -7.20 -20.39 0.48
C PRO A 118 -7.81 -21.03 -0.78
N SER A 119 -9.01 -21.58 -0.69
CA SER A 119 -9.65 -22.38 -1.74
C SER A 119 -10.30 -21.59 -2.87
N ASN A 120 -10.53 -20.27 -2.72
CA ASN A 120 -11.10 -19.45 -3.79
C ASN A 120 -10.40 -18.09 -3.89
N LEU A 121 -9.31 -18.04 -4.65
CA LEU A 121 -8.49 -16.85 -4.87
C LEU A 121 -8.65 -16.29 -6.29
N ARG A 122 -9.65 -16.75 -7.05
CA ARG A 122 -9.80 -16.38 -8.46
C ARG A 122 -9.96 -14.87 -8.63
N ALA A 123 -9.10 -14.26 -9.45
CA ALA A 123 -9.09 -12.84 -9.74
C ALA A 123 -8.94 -12.59 -11.25
N ASP A 124 -9.71 -11.63 -11.76
CA ASP A 124 -9.45 -11.02 -13.06
C ASP A 124 -8.68 -9.70 -12.80
N PHE A 125 -7.54 -9.52 -13.46
CA PHE A 125 -6.67 -8.35 -13.32
C PHE A 125 -6.83 -7.41 -14.51
N TYR A 126 -6.80 -6.11 -14.22
CA TYR A 126 -7.06 -5.05 -15.17
C TYR A 126 -5.97 -3.98 -15.13
N ILE A 127 -5.64 -3.43 -16.30
CA ILE A 127 -4.83 -2.21 -16.46
C ILE A 127 -5.67 -1.21 -17.25
N ASP A 128 -5.87 -0.01 -16.70
CA ASP A 128 -6.65 1.07 -17.32
C ASP A 128 -8.04 0.64 -17.81
N GLY A 129 -8.66 -0.27 -17.08
CA GLY A 129 -10.00 -0.81 -17.37
C GLY A 129 -10.03 -1.97 -18.37
N SER A 130 -8.90 -2.35 -18.96
CA SER A 130 -8.80 -3.51 -19.85
C SER A 130 -8.34 -4.75 -19.08
N VAL A 131 -9.00 -5.90 -19.31
CA VAL A 131 -8.59 -7.18 -18.71
C VAL A 131 -7.26 -7.62 -19.29
N VAL A 132 -6.30 -7.95 -18.42
CA VAL A 132 -4.95 -8.39 -18.83
C VAL A 132 -4.74 -9.87 -18.53
N GLN A 133 -5.15 -10.34 -17.35
CA GLN A 133 -5.01 -11.75 -16.97
C GLN A 133 -6.16 -12.21 -16.08
N ASN A 134 -6.59 -13.46 -16.26
CA ASN A 134 -7.50 -14.15 -15.35
C ASN A 134 -6.71 -15.24 -14.62
N GLN A 135 -6.68 -15.18 -13.30
CA GLN A 135 -5.81 -16.00 -12.46
C GLN A 135 -6.61 -16.75 -11.40
N THR A 136 -6.33 -18.02 -11.19
CA THR A 136 -7.02 -18.84 -10.17
C THR A 136 -6.37 -18.75 -8.80
N THR A 137 -5.09 -18.36 -8.75
CA THR A 137 -4.28 -18.21 -7.54
C THR A 137 -4.39 -16.84 -6.88
N GLY A 138 -5.01 -15.87 -7.56
CA GLY A 138 -5.03 -14.47 -7.12
C GLY A 138 -3.68 -13.77 -7.28
N GLU A 139 -2.75 -14.36 -8.02
CA GLU A 139 -1.43 -13.80 -8.31
C GLU A 139 -1.30 -13.54 -9.82
N MET A 140 -0.84 -12.34 -10.18
CA MET A 140 -0.46 -11.98 -11.55
C MET A 140 1.02 -11.59 -11.58
N ILE A 141 1.74 -12.10 -12.58
CA ILE A 141 3.15 -11.78 -12.81
C ILE A 141 3.34 -11.27 -14.24
N ILE A 142 3.96 -10.09 -14.37
CA ILE A 142 4.54 -9.61 -15.62
C ILE A 142 6.04 -9.83 -15.51
N HIS A 143 6.59 -10.83 -16.21
CA HIS A 143 7.99 -11.23 -16.02
C HIS A 143 9.03 -10.20 -16.48
N LYS A 144 8.69 -9.42 -17.51
CA LYS A 144 9.57 -8.40 -18.10
C LYS A 144 8.78 -7.13 -18.35
N VAL A 145 8.73 -6.28 -17.34
CA VAL A 145 8.01 -5.00 -17.37
C VAL A 145 8.64 -4.05 -18.38
N SER A 146 7.79 -3.26 -19.04
CA SER A 146 8.14 -2.23 -20.01
C SER A 146 7.31 -0.97 -19.75
N LYS A 147 7.65 0.17 -20.38
CA LYS A 147 6.90 1.41 -20.17
C LYS A 147 5.41 1.33 -20.51
N SER A 148 4.99 0.41 -21.40
CA SER A 148 3.57 0.21 -21.72
C SER A 148 2.77 -0.49 -20.62
N ASP A 149 3.45 -1.07 -19.63
CA ASP A 149 2.82 -1.68 -18.45
C ASP A 149 2.58 -0.65 -17.32
N GLU A 150 2.93 0.62 -17.51
CA GLU A 150 2.55 1.70 -16.58
C GLU A 150 1.05 2.00 -16.69
N GLY A 151 0.36 2.13 -15.55
CA GLY A 151 -1.08 2.40 -15.57
C GLY A 151 -1.80 2.21 -14.23
N PHE A 152 -3.13 2.31 -14.26
CA PHE A 152 -4.00 2.03 -13.11
C PHE A 152 -4.41 0.55 -13.06
N TYR A 153 -3.87 -0.14 -12.06
CA TYR A 153 -4.13 -1.55 -11.82
C TYR A 153 -5.26 -1.74 -10.82
N HIS A 154 -6.11 -2.73 -11.06
CA HIS A 154 -7.04 -3.27 -10.06
C HIS A 154 -7.32 -4.74 -10.35
N CYS A 155 -7.83 -5.45 -9.35
CA CYS A 155 -8.29 -6.83 -9.50
C CYS A 155 -9.76 -6.94 -9.12
N LYS A 156 -10.44 -7.94 -9.69
CA LYS A 156 -11.86 -8.20 -9.46
C LYS A 156 -12.12 -9.68 -9.26
N HIS A 157 -12.88 -9.99 -8.22
CA HIS A 157 -13.45 -11.31 -8.02
C HIS A 157 -14.92 -11.30 -8.44
N PRO A 158 -15.41 -12.32 -9.18
CA PRO A 158 -16.76 -12.33 -9.73
C PRO A 158 -17.87 -12.08 -8.70
N GLU A 159 -17.71 -12.60 -7.50
CA GLU A 159 -18.72 -12.53 -6.43
C GLU A 159 -18.42 -11.50 -5.32
N ARG A 160 -17.16 -11.06 -5.18
CA ARG A 160 -16.71 -10.22 -4.04
C ARG A 160 -16.50 -8.76 -4.41
N GLY A 161 -16.57 -8.44 -5.70
CA GLY A 161 -16.34 -7.09 -6.21
C GLY A 161 -14.89 -6.85 -6.63
N GLU A 162 -14.51 -5.57 -6.67
CA GLU A 162 -13.23 -5.11 -7.18
C GLU A 162 -12.42 -4.35 -6.12
N SER A 163 -11.09 -4.40 -6.26
CA SER A 163 -10.19 -3.57 -5.46
C SER A 163 -10.26 -2.11 -5.92
N LEU A 164 -9.75 -1.21 -5.06
CA LEU A 164 -9.41 0.12 -5.52
C LEU A 164 -8.27 0.07 -6.55
N ARG A 165 -8.13 1.15 -7.31
CA ARG A 165 -7.10 1.30 -8.33
C ARG A 165 -5.79 1.79 -7.72
N SER A 166 -4.69 1.13 -8.05
CA SER A 166 -3.32 1.58 -7.73
C SER A 166 -2.61 2.02 -8.99
N TRP A 167 -2.00 3.21 -8.97
CA TRP A 167 -1.09 3.62 -10.02
C TRP A 167 0.25 2.89 -9.86
N ILE A 168 0.72 2.22 -10.91
CA ILE A 168 2.03 1.59 -10.94
C ILE A 168 2.87 2.30 -11.98
N SER A 169 3.94 2.95 -11.53
CA SER A 169 4.88 3.62 -12.42
C SER A 169 6.04 2.69 -12.79
N VAL A 170 6.47 2.79 -14.04
CA VAL A 170 7.61 2.05 -14.60
C VAL A 170 8.76 3.02 -14.90
N ARG A 171 9.96 2.68 -14.42
CA ARG A 171 11.20 3.47 -14.57
C ARG A 171 12.20 2.82 -15.49
#